data_AF-T2JNQ4-F1
#
_entry.id   AF-T2JNQ4-F1
#
_cell.length_a   1.000
_cell.length_b   1.000
_cell.length_c   1.000
_cell.angle_alpha   90.00
_cell.angle_beta   90.00
_cell.angle_gamma   90.00
#
_symmetry.space_group_name_H-M   'P 1'
#
loop_
_entity.id
_entity.type
_entity.pdbx_description
1 polymer ?
#
loop_
_entity_poly.entity_id
_entity_poly.type
_entity_poly.pdbx_seq_one_letter_code
_entity_poly.pdbx_strand_id
1 'polypeptide(L)'
;MTQIKSSYQYQVGGSLNGDAPSYVTRKADLEFYKALKGGNFCYVLNSRQMGKSSLRVRTMQKLQAEGIVCVFIDLTGIGTQDATPEKWYAGIFLHFG
;
A
#
# COMPACT_ATOMS: atom_id res chain seq x y z
N MET A 1 -40.47 6.33 8.86
CA MET A 1 -39.38 5.60 8.21
C MET A 1 -38.14 6.47 8.26
N THR A 2 -37.21 6.18 9.16
CA THR A 2 -36.00 7.00 9.35
C THR A 2 -34.93 6.53 8.35
N GLN A 3 -34.62 7.37 7.37
CA GLN A 3 -33.53 7.14 6.41
C GLN A 3 -32.20 7.10 7.17
N ILE A 4 -31.57 5.93 7.23
CA ILE A 4 -30.19 5.79 7.71
C ILE A 4 -29.29 6.35 6.63
N LYS A 5 -28.87 7.61 6.79
CA LYS A 5 -27.87 8.23 5.92
C LYS A 5 -26.52 7.59 6.25
N SER A 6 -26.12 6.59 5.46
CA SER A 6 -24.77 6.03 5.52
C SER A 6 -23.75 7.16 5.34
N SER A 7 -22.94 7.43 6.36
CA SER A 7 -21.80 8.37 6.28
C SER A 7 -20.67 7.81 5.41
N TYR A 8 -20.78 6.56 4.95
CA TYR A 8 -19.80 5.93 4.10
C TYR A 8 -20.00 6.28 2.63
N GLN A 9 -18.97 6.85 2.02
CA GLN A 9 -18.88 7.11 0.59
C GLN A 9 -18.10 5.98 -0.09
N TYR A 10 -18.73 5.30 -1.05
CA TYR A 10 -18.08 4.23 -1.79
C TYR A 10 -16.95 4.78 -2.67
N GLN A 11 -15.74 4.24 -2.50
CA GLN A 11 -14.57 4.62 -3.27
C GLN A 11 -14.39 3.73 -4.50
N VAL A 12 -14.30 4.37 -5.68
CA VAL A 12 -13.97 3.71 -6.94
C VAL A 12 -12.50 3.97 -7.28
N GLY A 13 -11.73 2.90 -7.44
CA GLY A 13 -10.31 2.99 -7.80
C GLY A 13 -9.39 3.43 -6.65
N GLY A 14 -8.10 3.51 -6.96
CA GLY A 14 -7.07 3.86 -5.96
C GLY A 14 -6.91 2.83 -4.85
N SER A 15 -6.32 3.29 -3.74
CA SER A 15 -6.15 2.48 -2.51
C SER A 15 -7.23 2.82 -1.52
N LEU A 16 -7.81 1.80 -0.88
CA LEU A 16 -8.76 2.00 0.21
C LEU A 16 -8.02 2.40 1.48
N ASN A 17 -8.64 3.26 2.28
CA ASN A 17 -8.20 3.56 3.64
C ASN A 17 -8.23 2.29 4.50
N GLY A 18 -7.42 2.27 5.56
CA GLY A 18 -7.23 1.06 6.35
C GLY A 18 -8.43 0.68 7.25
N ASP A 19 -9.39 1.57 7.40
CA ASP A 19 -10.68 1.38 8.08
C ASP A 19 -11.86 1.24 7.11
N ALA A 20 -11.62 1.25 5.78
CA ALA A 20 -12.69 1.22 4.79
C ALA A 20 -13.57 -0.04 4.95
N PRO A 21 -14.89 0.11 5.19
CA PRO A 21 -15.81 -1.01 5.43
C PRO A 21 -16.03 -1.88 4.18
N SER A 22 -15.73 -1.38 2.97
CA SER A 22 -15.79 -2.17 1.73
C SER A 22 -14.56 -3.05 1.50
N TYR A 23 -13.55 -3.02 2.39
CA TYR A 23 -12.37 -3.85 2.23
C TYR A 23 -12.66 -5.31 2.58
N VAL A 24 -12.38 -6.21 1.65
CA VAL A 24 -12.47 -7.66 1.87
C VAL A 24 -11.09 -8.21 2.25
N THR A 25 -10.99 -8.78 3.45
CA THR A 25 -9.77 -9.45 3.92
C THR A 25 -9.54 -10.75 3.16
N ARG A 26 -8.32 -10.96 2.66
CA ARG A 26 -7.92 -12.15 1.91
C ARG A 26 -6.88 -12.95 2.69
N LYS A 27 -6.59 -14.17 2.27
CA LYS A 27 -5.51 -15.00 2.84
C LYS A 27 -4.15 -14.27 2.80
N ALA A 28 -3.87 -13.60 1.69
CA ALA A 28 -2.64 -12.84 1.47
C ALA A 28 -2.42 -11.72 2.50
N ASP A 29 -3.49 -11.16 3.09
CA ASP A 29 -3.37 -10.13 4.14
C ASP A 29 -2.64 -10.64 5.37
N LEU A 30 -3.01 -11.85 5.82
CA LEU A 30 -2.40 -12.47 6.98
C LEU A 30 -0.98 -12.96 6.66
N GLU A 31 -0.79 -13.56 5.49
CA GLU A 31 0.51 -14.06 5.03
C GLU A 31 1.53 -12.92 4.92
N PHE A 32 1.15 -11.82 4.28
CA PHE A 32 2.02 -10.65 4.10
C PHE A 32 2.36 -9.98 5.44
N TYR A 33 1.37 -9.77 6.32
CA TYR A 33 1.62 -9.21 7.64
C TYR A 33 2.57 -10.09 8.47
N LYS A 34 2.35 -11.42 8.51
CA LYS A 34 3.22 -12.34 9.26
C LYS A 34 4.64 -12.37 8.68
N ALA A 35 4.77 -12.40 7.36
CA ALA A 35 6.06 -12.41 6.71
C ALA A 35 6.86 -11.14 7.03
N LEU A 36 6.24 -9.95 6.92
CA LEU A 36 6.88 -8.68 7.28
C LEU A 36 7.24 -8.60 8.77
N LYS A 37 6.34 -9.03 9.66
CA LYS A 37 6.61 -9.07 11.11
C LYS A 37 7.77 -10.02 11.45
N GLY A 38 7.97 -11.07 10.66
CA GLY A 38 9.13 -11.96 10.75
C GLY A 38 10.41 -11.43 10.11
N GLY A 39 10.43 -10.20 9.58
CA GLY A 39 11.59 -9.60 8.93
C GLY A 39 11.85 -10.08 7.50
N ASN A 40 10.87 -10.74 6.86
CA ASN A 40 11.06 -11.28 5.52
C ASN A 40 10.87 -10.22 4.44
N PHE A 41 11.73 -10.26 3.42
CA PHE A 41 11.56 -9.47 2.22
C PHE A 41 10.46 -10.06 1.32
N CYS A 42 9.51 -9.24 0.90
CA CYS A 42 8.26 -9.71 0.28
C CYS A 42 7.97 -9.00 -1.05
N TYR A 43 7.67 -9.78 -2.09
CA TYR A 43 7.12 -9.27 -3.35
C TYR A 43 5.61 -9.44 -3.41
N VAL A 44 4.87 -8.37 -3.74
CA VAL A 44 3.42 -8.39 -3.92
C VAL A 44 3.10 -8.11 -5.38
N LEU A 45 3.05 -9.16 -6.20
CA LEU A 45 2.80 -9.08 -7.64
C LEU A 45 1.36 -9.50 -7.95
N ASN A 46 0.59 -8.60 -8.56
CA ASN A 46 -0.78 -8.89 -8.99
C ASN A 46 -1.21 -7.88 -10.07
N SER A 47 -2.31 -8.17 -10.77
CA SER A 47 -2.93 -7.31 -11.77
C SER A 47 -3.28 -5.92 -11.23
N ARG A 48 -3.49 -4.96 -12.15
CA ARG A 48 -3.92 -3.60 -11.81
C ARG A 48 -5.25 -3.64 -11.04
N GLN A 49 -5.41 -2.72 -10.09
CA GLN A 49 -6.65 -2.54 -9.34
C GLN A 49 -7.11 -3.72 -8.43
N MET A 50 -6.24 -4.71 -8.17
CA MET A 50 -6.55 -5.84 -7.27
C MET A 50 -6.39 -5.56 -5.75
N GLY A 51 -6.16 -4.30 -5.37
CA GLY A 51 -6.06 -3.92 -3.94
C GLY A 51 -4.69 -4.09 -3.29
N LYS A 52 -3.62 -4.23 -4.08
CA LYS A 52 -2.21 -4.30 -3.59
C LYS A 52 -1.85 -3.13 -2.67
N SER A 53 -2.17 -1.91 -3.10
CA SER A 53 -1.87 -0.71 -2.32
C SER A 53 -2.72 -0.61 -1.06
N SER A 54 -3.98 -1.07 -1.11
CA SER A 54 -4.84 -1.20 0.08
C SER A 54 -4.28 -2.23 1.08
N LEU A 55 -3.74 -3.36 0.60
CA LEU A 55 -3.04 -4.36 1.42
C LEU A 55 -1.85 -3.72 2.15
N ARG A 56 -1.01 -2.94 1.46
CA ARG A 56 0.08 -2.18 2.08
C ARG A 56 -0.43 -1.26 3.19
N VAL A 57 -1.44 -0.43 2.91
CA VAL A 57 -1.98 0.55 3.88
C VAL A 57 -2.42 -0.16 5.16
N ARG A 58 -3.19 -1.24 5.04
CA ARG A 58 -3.69 -2.01 6.19
C ARG A 58 -2.57 -2.69 6.97
N THR A 59 -1.60 -3.26 6.28
CA THR A 59 -0.47 -3.92 6.94
C THR A 59 0.42 -2.92 7.66
N MET A 60 0.71 -1.76 7.07
CA MET A 60 1.44 -0.69 7.73
C MET A 60 0.73 -0.21 9.00
N GLN A 61 -0.59 0.02 8.94
CA GLN A 61 -1.35 0.42 10.14
C GLN A 61 -1.27 -0.62 11.26
N LYS A 62 -1.38 -1.91 10.93
CA LYS A 62 -1.23 -3.00 11.92
C LYS A 62 0.16 -3.01 12.56
N LEU A 63 1.22 -2.91 11.76
CA LEU A 63 2.60 -2.90 12.24
C LEU A 63 2.87 -1.65 13.09
N GLN A 64 2.38 -0.49 12.66
CA GLN A 64 2.51 0.77 13.41
C GLN A 64 1.78 0.72 14.76
N ALA A 65 0.59 0.11 14.81
CA ALA A 65 -0.13 -0.12 16.07
C ALA A 65 0.64 -1.01 17.06
N GLU A 66 1.61 -1.79 16.58
CA GLU A 66 2.51 -2.62 17.38
C GLU A 66 3.87 -1.94 17.65
N GLY A 67 4.01 -0.65 17.33
CA GLY A 67 5.24 0.12 17.55
C GLY A 67 6.30 -0.04 16.47
N ILE A 68 5.99 -0.68 15.34
CA ILE A 68 6.93 -0.83 14.23
C ILE A 68 6.84 0.38 13.31
N VAL A 69 7.95 1.10 13.16
CA VAL A 69 8.06 2.23 12.22
C VAL A 69 7.95 1.72 10.79
N CYS A 70 7.02 2.29 10.02
CA CYS A 70 6.79 1.94 8.63
C CYS A 70 7.02 3.16 7.72
N VAL A 71 7.77 2.97 6.64
CA VAL A 71 8.00 3.99 5.60
C VAL A 71 7.46 3.48 4.28
N PHE A 72 6.81 4.35 3.50
CA PHE A 72 6.39 4.05 2.14
C PHE A 72 7.17 4.93 1.16
N ILE A 73 7.76 4.29 0.16
CA ILE A 73 8.50 4.95 -0.92
C ILE A 73 7.73 4.67 -2.20
N ASP A 74 7.18 5.73 -2.82
CA ASP A 74 6.51 5.62 -4.11
C ASP A 74 7.52 5.84 -5.25
N LEU A 75 7.75 4.78 -6.04
CA LEU A 75 8.67 4.82 -7.17
C LEU A 75 7.96 5.06 -8.51
N THR A 76 6.63 5.28 -8.51
CA THR A 76 5.82 5.35 -9.74
C THR A 76 6.24 6.51 -10.67
N GLY A 77 6.93 7.53 -10.16
CA GLY A 77 7.47 8.65 -10.93
C GLY A 77 8.96 8.56 -11.29
N ILE A 78 9.68 7.53 -10.83
CA ILE A 78 11.14 7.43 -10.97
C ILE A 78 11.47 6.45 -12.10
N GLY A 79 12.08 6.94 -13.18
CA GLY A 79 12.62 6.12 -14.25
C GLY A 79 11.65 5.82 -15.40
N THR A 80 10.84 6.79 -15.82
CA THR A 80 10.02 6.67 -17.04
C THR A 80 10.94 6.52 -18.26
N GLN A 81 10.89 5.34 -18.90
CA GLN A 81 11.48 4.89 -20.18
C GLN A 81 12.93 5.38 -20.47
N ASP A 82 13.85 4.42 -20.65
CA ASP A 82 15.29 4.64 -20.93
C ASP A 82 16.13 5.22 -19.78
N ALA A 83 15.72 4.97 -18.54
CA ALA A 83 16.52 5.31 -17.37
C ALA A 83 17.71 4.35 -17.23
N THR A 84 18.92 4.87 -17.49
CA THR A 84 20.15 4.19 -17.04
C THR A 84 20.17 4.16 -15.51
N PRO A 85 20.93 3.23 -14.87
CA PRO A 85 21.06 3.19 -13.42
C PRO A 85 21.38 4.57 -12.82
N GLU A 86 22.24 5.36 -13.47
CA GLU A 86 22.63 6.70 -13.04
C GLU A 86 21.45 7.66 -13.04
N LYS A 87 20.63 7.68 -14.10
CA LYS A 87 19.42 8.50 -14.18
C LYS A 87 18.38 8.08 -13.15
N TRP A 88 18.29 6.79 -12.86
CA TRP A 88 17.37 6.24 -11.87
C TRP A 88 17.79 6.62 -10.44
N TYR A 89 19.07 6.46 -10.09
CA TYR A 89 19.63 6.86 -8.79
C TYR A 89 19.54 8.38 -8.59
N ALA A 90 19.85 9.19 -9.62
CA ALA A 90 19.67 10.63 -9.58
C ALA A 90 18.20 11.01 -9.33
N GLY A 91 17.26 10.29 -9.94
CA GLY A 91 15.83 10.44 -9.68
C GLY A 91 15.47 10.22 -8.21
N ILE A 92 16.03 9.19 -7.56
CA ILE A 92 15.81 8.95 -6.12
C ILE A 92 16.38 10.09 -5.27
N PHE A 93 17.62 10.50 -5.52
CA PHE A 93 18.26 11.58 -4.76
C PHE A 93 17.52 12.91 -4.89
N LEU A 94 17.03 13.26 -6.09
CA LEU A 94 16.33 14.52 -6.32
C LEU A 94 14.89 14.53 -5.80
N HIS A 95 14.23 13.36 -5.69
CA HIS A 95 12.83 13.27 -5.28
C HIS A 95 12.64 13.06 -3.77
N PHE A 96 13.68 12.57 -3.08
CA PHE A 96 13.64 12.27 -1.64
C PHE A 96 14.74 12.98 -0.82
N GLY A 97 15.57 13.81 -1.45
CA GLY A 97 16.60 14.64 -0.81
C GLY A 97 16.13 16.04 -0.43
#